data_AF-A0A368H0H6-F1
#
_entry.id   AF-A0A368H0H6-F1
#
_cell.length_a   1.000
_cell.length_b   1.000
_cell.length_c   1.000
_cell.angle_alpha   90.00
_cell.angle_beta   90.00
_cell.angle_gamma   90.00
#
_symmetry.space_group_name_H-M   'P 1'
#
loop_
_entity.id
_entity.type
_entity.pdbx_description
1 polymer ?
#
loop_
_entity_poly.entity_id
_entity_poly.type
_entity_poly.pdbx_seq_one_letter_code
_entity_poly.pdbx_strand_id
1 'polypeptide(L)'
;MENLKHIFNINQTIHDTKVALDQGKLLAAHKNIMDLELARDELLLEVHKSNSSNKDYEINLLITFFIKVDELVTDLSSNMWFVVGRALEMVKGSETGSGPQELVSCIRIVEREERIDNYYLEKKSRGSAFMPPGRPRQWRKKAFEVLEKTVWSRVEGNQLEDRSLNKAWLARYLEVCRKVIVDDLQLARAAVPCFPPDYQIYDRFVHMYHNCVCKRLREIAAERLEKSELVQLLSWIQTYGGEELLGNRRLQINAAALLEDVPVLSRTTLNSLYDSFVEMTRNDMKIWLEKTLSAEKDDWNKHVRPDEDNFGYFYTSLPNILFGMLRDTVIAPQFGRE
;
A
#
# COMPACT_ATOMS: atom_id res chain seq x y z
N MET A 1 19.26 -6.47 43.94
CA MET A 1 20.73 -6.49 43.79
C MET A 1 21.17 -6.43 42.33
N GLU A 2 20.47 -7.07 41.39
CA GLU A 2 20.89 -7.12 39.99
C GLU A 2 20.85 -5.75 39.29
N ASN A 3 19.82 -4.94 39.53
CA ASN A 3 19.65 -3.63 38.88
C ASN A 3 20.79 -2.63 39.19
N LEU A 4 21.47 -2.76 40.35
CA LEU A 4 22.71 -2.02 40.64
C LEU A 4 23.84 -2.35 39.65
N LYS A 5 23.96 -3.61 39.18
CA LYS A 5 24.96 -3.99 38.17
C LYS A 5 24.70 -3.27 36.84
N HIS A 6 23.44 -3.12 36.44
CA HIS A 6 23.06 -2.42 35.22
C HIS A 6 23.34 -0.91 35.31
N ILE A 7 23.16 -0.30 36.50
CA ILE A 7 23.52 1.09 36.77
C ILE A 7 25.04 1.30 36.73
N PHE A 8 25.82 0.46 37.41
CA PHE A 8 27.30 0.57 37.40
C PHE A 8 27.92 0.29 36.03
N ASN A 9 27.38 -0.67 35.27
CA ASN A 9 27.91 -1.07 33.96
C ASN A 9 27.24 -0.35 32.78
N ILE A 10 26.42 0.69 33.02
CA ILE A 10 25.56 1.32 32.00
C ILE A 10 26.30 1.67 30.70
N ASN A 11 27.50 2.26 30.80
CA ASN A 11 28.30 2.63 29.62
C ASN A 11 28.78 1.41 28.80
N GLN A 12 29.11 0.30 29.47
CA GLN A 12 29.48 -0.95 28.78
C GLN A 12 28.26 -1.57 28.12
N THR A 13 27.14 -1.67 28.84
CA THR A 13 25.88 -2.19 28.29
C THR A 13 25.41 -1.37 27.08
N ILE A 14 25.56 -0.04 27.10
CA ILE A 14 25.28 0.82 25.95
C ILE A 14 26.21 0.48 24.77
N HIS A 15 27.51 0.34 25.00
CA HIS A 15 28.48 -0.02 23.95
C HIS A 15 28.16 -1.40 23.33
N ASP A 16 27.98 -2.42 24.17
CA ASP A 16 27.63 -3.78 23.75
C ASP A 16 26.31 -3.81 22.95
N THR A 17 25.38 -2.91 23.29
CA THR A 17 24.11 -2.76 22.55
C THR A 17 24.32 -2.13 21.17
N LYS A 18 25.13 -1.07 21.04
CA LYS A 18 25.44 -0.49 19.71
C LYS A 18 26.15 -1.53 18.84
N VAL A 19 27.15 -2.23 19.37
CA VAL A 19 27.81 -3.36 18.67
C VAL A 19 26.83 -4.47 18.29
N ALA A 20 25.81 -4.77 19.11
CA ALA A 20 24.77 -5.74 18.76
C ALA A 20 23.82 -5.23 17.67
N LEU A 21 23.50 -3.93 17.63
CA LEU A 21 22.69 -3.29 16.59
C LEU A 21 23.43 -3.27 15.24
N ASP A 22 24.70 -2.86 15.25
CA ASP A 22 25.58 -2.85 14.05
C ASP A 22 25.73 -4.25 13.43
N GLN A 23 25.66 -5.29 14.25
CA GLN A 23 25.73 -6.70 13.82
C GLN A 23 24.35 -7.31 13.50
N GLY A 24 23.27 -6.53 13.46
CA GLY A 24 21.92 -7.01 13.18
C GLY A 24 21.32 -7.94 14.27
N LYS A 25 21.95 -8.04 15.44
CA LYS A 25 21.55 -8.93 16.54
C LYS A 25 20.42 -8.31 17.39
N LEU A 26 19.33 -7.93 16.72
CA LEU A 26 18.25 -7.11 17.28
C LEU A 26 17.64 -7.70 18.57
N LEU A 27 17.53 -9.03 18.69
CA LEU A 27 17.03 -9.68 19.91
C LEU A 27 17.97 -9.56 21.13
N ALA A 28 19.27 -9.43 20.91
CA ALA A 28 20.27 -9.21 21.95
C ALA A 28 20.31 -7.74 22.34
N ALA A 29 20.34 -6.83 21.36
CA ALA A 29 20.22 -5.40 21.59
C ALA A 29 18.93 -5.04 22.36
N HIS A 30 17.79 -5.60 21.94
CA HIS A 30 16.52 -5.43 22.64
C HIS A 30 16.57 -5.92 24.09
N LYS A 31 17.26 -7.03 24.38
CA LYS A 31 17.40 -7.49 25.77
C LYS A 31 18.17 -6.45 26.58
N ASN A 32 19.34 -6.01 26.11
CA ASN A 32 20.15 -5.03 26.82
C ASN A 32 19.38 -3.70 27.06
N ILE A 33 18.62 -3.26 26.07
CA ILE A 33 17.73 -2.09 26.18
C ILE A 33 16.67 -2.31 27.24
N MET A 34 15.97 -3.45 27.22
CA MET A 34 14.95 -3.80 28.22
C MET A 34 15.54 -3.87 29.64
N ASP A 35 16.72 -4.47 29.82
CA ASP A 35 17.42 -4.54 31.10
C ASP A 35 17.81 -3.13 31.63
N LEU A 36 18.13 -2.18 30.73
CA LEU A 36 18.40 -0.77 31.06
C LEU A 36 17.11 0.03 31.32
N GLU A 37 16.04 -0.18 30.55
CA GLU A 37 14.72 0.43 30.79
C GLU A 37 14.17 0.00 32.15
N LEU A 38 14.27 -1.29 32.50
CA LEU A 38 13.83 -1.80 33.82
C LEU A 38 14.59 -1.11 34.97
N ALA A 39 15.91 -0.92 34.83
CA ALA A 39 16.70 -0.19 35.84
C ALA A 39 16.31 1.30 35.95
N ARG A 40 16.01 1.97 34.83
CA ARG A 40 15.49 3.34 34.79
C ARG A 40 14.10 3.42 35.47
N ASP A 41 13.21 2.52 35.08
CA ASP A 41 11.79 2.57 35.40
C ASP A 41 11.51 2.15 36.85
N GLU A 42 12.32 1.28 37.45
CA GLU A 42 12.32 1.04 38.90
C GLU A 42 12.75 2.29 39.69
N LEU A 43 13.84 2.95 39.30
CA LEU A 43 14.30 4.16 39.99
C LEU A 43 13.27 5.29 39.90
N LEU A 44 12.69 5.49 38.71
CA LEU A 44 11.59 6.44 38.52
C LEU A 44 10.34 6.05 39.32
N LEU A 45 10.05 4.75 39.51
CA LEU A 45 8.94 4.28 40.32
C LEU A 45 9.17 4.52 41.82
N GLU A 46 10.39 4.33 42.35
CA GLU A 46 10.69 4.64 43.75
C GLU A 46 10.66 6.16 44.01
N VAL A 47 11.19 6.98 43.10
CA VAL A 47 11.02 8.45 43.17
C VAL A 47 9.54 8.83 43.07
N HIS A 48 8.75 8.16 42.23
CA HIS A 48 7.30 8.37 42.12
C HIS A 48 6.52 7.98 43.39
N LYS A 49 6.95 6.94 44.12
CA LYS A 49 6.41 6.59 45.44
C LYS A 49 6.85 7.56 46.55
N SER A 50 8.00 8.20 46.39
CA SER A 50 8.53 9.12 47.40
C SER A 50 7.64 10.36 47.57
N ASN A 51 7.63 10.91 48.78
CA ASN A 51 7.10 12.24 49.09
C ASN A 51 8.24 13.27 49.14
N SER A 52 9.28 13.12 48.30
CA SER A 52 10.36 14.11 48.21
C SER A 52 9.83 15.46 47.73
N SER A 53 10.30 16.56 48.34
CA SER A 53 10.06 17.91 47.83
C SER A 53 10.76 18.18 46.49
N ASN A 54 11.80 17.38 46.18
CA ASN A 54 12.67 17.57 45.02
C ASN A 54 12.37 16.55 43.90
N LYS A 55 11.21 15.89 43.97
CA LYS A 55 10.75 14.81 43.10
C LYS A 55 10.94 15.08 41.61
N ASP A 56 10.58 16.28 41.15
CA ASP A 56 10.72 16.65 39.74
C ASP A 56 12.19 16.83 39.33
N TYR A 57 13.06 17.30 40.22
CA TYR A 57 14.50 17.36 39.99
C TYR A 57 15.12 15.95 39.93
N GLU A 58 14.72 15.05 40.85
CA GLU A 58 15.15 13.65 40.87
C GLU A 58 14.72 12.90 39.59
N ILE A 59 13.48 13.11 39.12
CA ILE A 59 12.98 12.57 37.85
C ILE A 59 13.80 13.09 36.67
N ASN A 60 14.03 14.40 36.57
CA ASN A 60 14.81 14.98 35.48
C ASN A 60 16.28 14.52 35.49
N LEU A 61 16.88 14.34 36.67
CA LEU A 61 18.22 13.78 36.82
C LEU A 61 18.30 12.33 36.30
N LEU A 62 17.32 11.49 36.65
CA LEU A 62 17.23 10.11 36.17
C LEU A 62 17.01 10.03 34.65
N ILE A 63 16.10 10.85 34.10
CA ILE A 63 15.89 10.94 32.64
C ILE A 63 17.18 11.36 31.93
N THR A 64 17.90 12.35 32.46
CA THR A 64 19.17 12.81 31.89
C THR A 64 20.26 11.73 31.96
N PHE A 65 20.33 10.96 33.05
CA PHE A 65 21.28 9.85 33.20
C PHE A 65 21.02 8.71 32.20
N PHE A 66 19.76 8.38 31.93
CA PHE A 66 19.36 7.30 31.03
C PHE A 66 19.10 7.74 29.58
N ILE A 67 19.34 9.00 29.19
CA ILE A 67 18.99 9.55 27.87
C ILE A 67 19.54 8.74 26.67
N LYS A 68 20.71 8.09 26.84
CA LYS A 68 21.31 7.21 25.81
C LYS A 68 20.53 5.91 25.58
N VAL A 69 19.62 5.53 26.47
CA VAL A 69 18.71 4.39 26.25
C VAL A 69 17.66 4.75 25.21
N ASP A 70 17.20 6.01 25.18
CA ASP A 70 16.23 6.47 24.19
C ASP A 70 16.86 6.62 22.79
N GLU A 71 18.17 6.93 22.70
CA GLU A 71 18.95 6.73 21.47
C GLU A 71 18.88 5.27 21.01
N LEU A 72 19.25 4.31 21.88
CA LEU A 72 19.31 2.89 21.56
C LEU A 72 17.94 2.31 21.15
N VAL A 73 16.84 2.78 21.75
CA VAL A 73 15.47 2.45 21.34
C VAL A 73 15.17 2.99 19.95
N THR A 74 15.63 4.21 19.64
CA THR A 74 15.46 4.84 18.33
C THR A 74 16.23 4.06 17.25
N ASP A 75 17.49 3.74 17.52
CA ASP A 75 18.39 2.93 16.67
C ASP A 75 17.79 1.53 16.42
N LEU A 76 17.40 0.82 17.49
CA LEU A 76 16.74 -0.50 17.42
C LEU A 76 15.46 -0.45 16.57
N SER A 77 14.58 0.51 16.84
CA SER A 77 13.31 0.58 16.12
C SER A 77 13.54 0.89 14.64
N SER A 78 14.52 1.74 14.31
CA SER A 78 14.85 2.08 12.92
C SER A 78 15.32 0.85 12.13
N ASN A 79 16.19 0.02 12.72
CA ASN A 79 16.60 -1.26 12.13
C ASN A 79 15.41 -2.23 11.99
N MET A 80 14.51 -2.27 12.98
CA MET A 80 13.28 -3.09 12.89
C MET A 80 12.35 -2.63 11.76
N TRP A 81 12.13 -1.32 11.58
CA TRP A 81 11.25 -0.81 10.52
C TRP A 81 11.85 -0.99 9.13
N PHE A 82 13.19 -0.99 8.99
CA PHE A 82 13.85 -1.37 7.74
C PHE A 82 13.59 -2.84 7.37
N VAL A 83 13.68 -3.76 8.34
CA VAL A 83 13.41 -5.20 8.13
C VAL A 83 11.92 -5.45 7.87
N VAL A 84 11.03 -4.89 8.69
CA VAL A 84 9.57 -5.06 8.55
C VAL A 84 9.08 -4.42 7.24
N GLY A 85 9.59 -3.25 6.86
CA GLY A 85 9.29 -2.59 5.58
C GLY A 85 9.76 -3.38 4.35
N ARG A 86 10.52 -4.45 4.51
CA ARG A 86 11.02 -5.37 3.47
C ARG A 86 10.52 -6.81 3.67
N ALA A 87 9.40 -7.00 4.37
CA ALA A 87 8.93 -8.33 4.79
C ALA A 87 8.72 -9.33 3.62
N LEU A 88 8.34 -8.85 2.43
CA LEU A 88 8.12 -9.70 1.25
C LEU A 88 9.46 -10.15 0.64
N GLU A 89 10.43 -9.25 0.58
CA GLU A 89 11.79 -9.49 0.12
C GLU A 89 12.54 -10.44 1.06
N MET A 90 12.37 -10.27 2.38
CA MET A 90 12.95 -11.17 3.38
C MET A 90 12.49 -12.63 3.22
N VAL A 91 11.27 -12.82 2.71
CA VAL A 91 10.66 -14.14 2.51
C VAL A 91 10.95 -14.74 1.13
N LYS A 92 11.25 -13.89 0.13
CA LYS A 92 11.70 -14.32 -1.21
C LYS A 92 13.06 -15.05 -1.20
N GLY A 93 13.78 -14.97 -0.08
CA GLY A 93 15.12 -15.51 0.12
C GLY A 93 16.17 -14.40 -0.02
N SER A 94 16.80 -14.02 1.08
CA SER A 94 18.01 -13.21 1.04
C SER A 94 19.19 -14.05 0.53
N GLU A 95 20.22 -13.40 -0.04
CA GLU A 95 21.47 -14.05 -0.47
C GLU A 95 22.17 -14.81 0.68
N THR A 96 21.86 -14.44 1.92
CA THR A 96 22.33 -15.05 3.18
C THR A 96 21.43 -16.15 3.74
N GLY A 97 20.20 -16.33 3.23
CA GLY A 97 19.17 -17.21 3.77
C GLY A 97 18.56 -16.79 5.12
N SER A 98 19.03 -15.71 5.75
CA SER A 98 18.66 -15.27 7.10
C SER A 98 17.38 -14.42 7.18
N GLY A 99 16.93 -13.82 6.08
CA GLY A 99 15.84 -12.84 6.04
C GLY A 99 14.56 -13.21 6.82
N PRO A 100 14.01 -14.45 6.71
CA PRO A 100 12.81 -14.83 7.48
C PRO A 100 13.05 -14.84 8.99
N GLN A 101 14.26 -15.19 9.44
CA GLN A 101 14.62 -15.21 10.86
C GLN A 101 14.82 -13.80 11.43
N GLU A 102 15.30 -12.86 10.61
CA GLU A 102 15.39 -11.44 10.95
C GLU A 102 14.00 -10.81 11.08
N LEU A 103 13.10 -11.09 10.14
CA LEU A 103 11.69 -10.66 10.20
C LEU A 103 10.99 -11.23 11.45
N VAL A 104 11.10 -12.54 11.70
CA VAL A 104 10.61 -13.18 12.94
C VAL A 104 11.23 -12.53 14.19
N SER A 105 12.49 -12.14 14.15
CA SER A 105 13.15 -11.47 15.27
C SER A 105 12.55 -10.09 15.55
N CYS A 106 12.24 -9.30 14.53
CA CYS A 106 11.54 -8.02 14.66
C CYS A 106 10.13 -8.21 15.23
N ILE A 107 9.33 -9.13 14.69
CA ILE A 107 7.95 -9.35 15.18
C ILE A 107 7.96 -9.94 16.62
N ARG A 108 8.95 -10.75 17.00
CA ARG A 108 9.15 -11.20 18.39
C ARG A 108 9.54 -10.06 19.34
N ILE A 109 10.10 -8.95 18.86
CA ILE A 109 10.34 -7.75 19.66
C ILE A 109 9.04 -6.96 19.80
N VAL A 110 8.30 -6.74 18.71
CA VAL A 110 6.95 -6.13 18.74
C VAL A 110 6.07 -6.83 19.79
N GLU A 111 6.00 -8.17 19.74
CA GLU A 111 5.23 -8.98 20.69
C GLU A 111 5.80 -9.03 22.11
N ARG A 112 6.98 -8.47 22.40
CA ARG A 112 7.46 -8.21 23.77
C ARG A 112 7.00 -6.84 24.24
N GLU A 113 7.18 -5.83 23.39
CA GLU A 113 6.84 -4.44 23.68
C GLU A 113 5.33 -4.25 23.93
N GLU A 114 4.46 -4.87 23.13
CA GLU A 114 3.01 -4.87 23.38
C GLU A 114 2.64 -5.49 24.73
N ARG A 115 3.38 -6.50 25.22
CA ARG A 115 3.13 -7.11 26.55
C ARG A 115 3.58 -6.20 27.68
N ILE A 116 4.66 -5.44 27.48
CA ILE A 116 5.11 -4.42 28.45
C ILE A 116 4.09 -3.27 28.49
N ASP A 117 3.65 -2.78 27.33
CA ASP A 117 2.63 -1.74 27.21
C ASP A 117 1.32 -2.16 27.90
N ASN A 118 0.80 -3.36 27.60
CA ASN A 118 -0.41 -3.89 28.22
C ASN A 118 -0.30 -4.04 29.74
N TYR A 119 0.85 -4.51 30.26
CA TYR A 119 1.10 -4.61 31.71
C TYR A 119 0.98 -3.26 32.44
N TYR A 120 1.51 -2.18 31.85
CA TYR A 120 1.39 -0.84 32.44
C TYR A 120 -0.01 -0.23 32.23
N LEU A 121 -0.69 -0.52 31.11
CA LEU A 121 -2.09 -0.12 30.89
C LEU A 121 -3.04 -0.81 31.89
N GLU A 122 -2.84 -2.10 32.19
CA GLU A 122 -3.56 -2.81 33.24
C GLU A 122 -3.28 -2.27 34.63
N LYS A 123 -2.03 -1.91 34.95
CA LYS A 123 -1.72 -1.22 36.21
C LYS A 123 -2.45 0.12 36.30
N LYS A 124 -2.49 0.89 35.21
CA LYS A 124 -3.13 2.20 35.14
C LYS A 124 -4.65 2.11 35.31
N SER A 125 -5.32 1.14 34.69
CA SER A 125 -6.76 0.91 34.87
C SER A 125 -7.12 0.43 36.28
N ARG A 126 -6.18 -0.24 36.97
CA ARG A 126 -6.27 -0.59 38.41
C ARG A 126 -5.84 0.55 39.35
N GLY A 127 -5.65 1.78 38.86
CA GLY A 127 -5.40 2.97 39.67
C GLY A 127 -3.92 3.36 39.88
N SER A 128 -2.96 2.72 39.20
CA SER A 128 -1.56 3.15 39.22
C SER A 128 -1.38 4.50 38.52
N ALA A 129 -0.91 5.52 39.25
CA ALA A 129 -0.53 6.81 38.67
C ALA A 129 0.80 6.75 37.91
N PHE A 130 1.66 5.76 38.18
CA PHE A 130 2.95 5.60 37.49
C PHE A 130 2.79 4.99 36.10
N MET A 131 3.43 5.62 35.12
CA MET A 131 3.66 5.13 33.76
C MET A 131 5.13 5.43 33.39
N PRO A 132 5.89 4.49 32.80
CA PRO A 132 7.25 4.78 32.35
C PRO A 132 7.31 5.81 31.21
N PRO A 133 8.44 6.52 31.03
CA PRO A 133 8.69 7.36 29.87
C PRO A 133 8.51 6.59 28.56
N GLY A 134 7.91 7.23 27.55
CA GLY A 134 7.75 6.65 26.21
C GLY A 134 6.82 5.44 26.10
N ARG A 135 6.01 5.14 27.12
CA ARG A 135 5.00 4.05 27.12
C ARG A 135 3.56 4.61 27.10
N PRO A 136 2.59 3.94 26.43
CA PRO A 136 2.77 2.78 25.56
C PRO A 136 3.43 3.15 24.23
N ARG A 137 4.20 2.22 23.66
CA ARG A 137 4.86 2.38 22.36
C ARG A 137 3.99 2.01 21.15
N GLN A 138 3.03 1.09 21.31
CA GLN A 138 2.14 0.61 20.23
C GLN A 138 2.90 0.14 18.97
N TRP A 139 3.98 -0.61 19.15
CA TRP A 139 4.83 -1.07 18.05
C TRP A 139 4.14 -2.05 17.09
N ARG A 140 3.06 -2.74 17.50
CA ARG A 140 2.20 -3.55 16.60
C ARG A 140 1.45 -2.66 15.61
N LYS A 141 0.93 -1.51 16.07
CA LYS A 141 0.32 -0.49 15.18
C LYS A 141 1.36 0.05 14.21
N LYS A 142 2.54 0.46 14.71
CA LYS A 142 3.63 0.98 13.88
C LYS A 142 4.18 -0.04 12.87
N ALA A 143 4.21 -1.33 13.21
CA ALA A 143 4.58 -2.38 12.27
C ALA A 143 3.59 -2.47 11.09
N PHE A 144 2.29 -2.38 11.34
CA PHE A 144 1.29 -2.36 10.27
C PHE A 144 1.33 -1.06 9.44
N GLU A 145 1.56 0.10 10.05
CA GLU A 145 1.76 1.38 9.34
C GLU A 145 2.97 1.33 8.40
N VAL A 146 4.07 0.68 8.82
CA VAL A 146 5.26 0.45 7.98
C VAL A 146 4.95 -0.47 6.79
N LEU A 147 4.21 -1.56 7.02
CA LEU A 147 3.79 -2.46 5.94
C LEU A 147 2.85 -1.77 4.94
N GLU A 148 1.83 -1.05 5.42
CA GLU A 148 0.91 -0.29 4.57
C GLU A 148 1.64 0.79 3.75
N LYS A 149 2.63 1.47 4.34
CA LYS A 149 3.49 2.42 3.62
C LYS A 149 4.33 1.76 2.53
N THR A 150 4.90 0.57 2.76
CA THR A 150 5.59 -0.20 1.71
C THR A 150 4.63 -0.60 0.59
N VAL A 151 3.43 -1.08 0.93
CA VAL A 151 2.40 -1.45 -0.05
C VAL A 151 1.95 -0.23 -0.88
N TRP A 152 1.70 0.92 -0.24
CA TRP A 152 1.42 2.17 -0.95
C TRP A 152 2.57 2.55 -1.89
N SER A 153 3.82 2.52 -1.41
CA SER A 153 5.01 2.83 -2.22
C SER A 153 5.18 1.88 -3.41
N ARG A 154 4.68 0.64 -3.34
CA ARG A 154 4.66 -0.34 -4.43
C ARG A 154 3.51 -0.12 -5.42
N VAL A 155 2.36 0.40 -4.96
CA VAL A 155 1.24 0.76 -5.86
C VAL A 155 1.52 2.09 -6.58
N GLU A 156 1.99 3.11 -5.87
CA GLU A 156 2.30 4.44 -6.41
C GLU A 156 3.60 4.47 -7.22
N GLY A 157 4.71 3.98 -6.65
CA GLY A 157 6.06 4.13 -7.21
C GLY A 157 6.35 3.36 -8.50
N ASN A 158 5.38 2.58 -9.00
CA ASN A 158 5.47 1.93 -10.31
C ASN A 158 5.01 2.84 -11.47
N GLN A 159 4.51 4.04 -11.21
CA GLN A 159 4.24 5.03 -12.26
C GLN A 159 5.53 5.72 -12.72
N LEU A 160 6.23 5.07 -13.66
CA LEU A 160 7.48 5.60 -14.26
C LEU A 160 7.25 6.54 -15.45
N GLU A 161 6.01 6.62 -15.95
CA GLU A 161 5.63 7.35 -17.16
C GLU A 161 4.37 8.18 -16.92
N ASP A 162 4.23 9.28 -17.65
CA ASP A 162 3.02 10.10 -17.73
C ASP A 162 2.58 10.28 -19.19
N ARG A 163 1.48 11.02 -19.41
CA ARG A 163 0.92 11.31 -20.74
C ARG A 163 1.87 12.08 -21.66
N SER A 164 2.80 12.88 -21.11
CA SER A 164 3.78 13.64 -21.89
C SER A 164 4.91 12.75 -22.42
N LEU A 165 5.30 11.73 -21.65
CA LEU A 165 6.31 10.74 -22.03
C LEU A 165 5.72 9.63 -22.91
N ASN A 166 4.50 9.16 -22.61
CA ASN A 166 3.89 8.05 -23.34
C ASN A 166 2.35 8.08 -23.34
N LYS A 167 1.73 8.03 -24.52
CA LYS A 167 0.27 7.92 -24.68
C LYS A 167 -0.34 6.62 -24.14
N ALA A 168 0.49 5.62 -23.84
CA ALA A 168 0.10 4.35 -23.23
C ALA A 168 0.54 4.22 -21.75
N TRP A 169 0.91 5.33 -21.08
CA TRP A 169 1.40 5.31 -19.70
C TRP A 169 0.43 4.57 -18.75
N LEU A 170 -0.88 4.81 -18.85
CA LEU A 170 -1.86 4.26 -17.92
C LEU A 170 -2.00 2.74 -18.09
N ALA A 171 -2.17 2.24 -19.31
CA ALA A 171 -2.15 0.80 -19.59
C ALA A 171 -0.86 0.12 -19.11
N ARG A 172 0.30 0.76 -19.29
CA ARG A 172 1.59 0.23 -18.83
C ARG A 172 1.69 0.20 -17.31
N TYR A 173 1.31 1.29 -16.65
CA TYR A 173 1.24 1.39 -15.19
C TYR A 173 0.33 0.32 -14.59
N LEU A 174 -0.89 0.19 -15.12
CA LEU A 174 -1.89 -0.78 -14.67
C LEU A 174 -1.44 -2.25 -14.87
N GLU A 175 -0.72 -2.56 -15.95
CA GLU A 175 -0.13 -3.89 -16.18
C GLU A 175 1.08 -4.18 -15.28
N VAL A 176 1.88 -3.15 -14.92
CA VAL A 176 2.95 -3.29 -13.91
C VAL A 176 2.34 -3.52 -12.53
N CYS A 177 1.36 -2.70 -12.12
CA CYS A 177 0.61 -2.92 -10.88
C CYS A 177 0.00 -4.31 -10.81
N ARG A 178 -0.59 -4.81 -11.91
CA ARG A 178 -1.17 -6.16 -11.95
C ARG A 178 -0.15 -7.24 -11.58
N LYS A 179 1.04 -7.21 -12.18
CA LYS A 179 2.13 -8.16 -11.89
C LYS A 179 2.62 -8.03 -10.46
N VAL A 180 2.90 -6.80 -10.03
CA VAL A 180 3.45 -6.53 -8.69
C VAL A 180 2.48 -6.99 -7.60
N ILE A 181 1.18 -6.70 -7.72
CA ILE A 181 0.15 -7.18 -6.77
C ILE A 181 0.10 -8.72 -6.73
N VAL A 182 0.12 -9.40 -7.88
CA VAL A 182 0.03 -10.88 -7.94
C VAL A 182 1.30 -11.55 -7.39
N ASP A 183 2.48 -11.03 -7.67
CA ASP A 183 3.74 -11.54 -7.13
C ASP A 183 3.88 -11.24 -5.62
N ASP A 184 3.56 -10.01 -5.19
CA ASP A 184 3.66 -9.61 -3.79
C ASP A 184 2.65 -10.32 -2.90
N LEU A 185 1.44 -10.62 -3.39
CA LEU A 185 0.48 -11.43 -2.64
C LEU A 185 0.88 -12.91 -2.59
N GLN A 186 1.58 -13.46 -3.60
CA GLN A 186 2.22 -14.78 -3.48
C GLN A 186 3.31 -14.78 -2.39
N LEU A 187 4.13 -13.71 -2.30
CA LEU A 187 5.12 -13.55 -1.23
C LEU A 187 4.48 -13.33 0.15
N ALA A 188 3.40 -12.55 0.23
CA ALA A 188 2.66 -12.32 1.47
C ALA A 188 2.08 -13.62 2.04
N ARG A 189 1.64 -14.52 1.16
CA ARG A 189 1.19 -15.87 1.53
C ARG A 189 2.33 -16.74 2.06
N ALA A 190 3.51 -16.68 1.42
CA ALA A 190 4.71 -17.33 1.93
C ALA A 190 5.22 -16.72 3.25
N ALA A 191 4.88 -15.46 3.53
CA ALA A 191 5.30 -14.74 4.73
C ALA A 191 4.52 -15.11 5.99
N VAL A 192 3.37 -15.79 5.88
CA VAL A 192 2.50 -16.14 7.02
C VAL A 192 3.24 -16.78 8.21
N PRO A 193 4.19 -17.73 8.05
CA PRO A 193 4.93 -18.32 9.17
C PRO A 193 5.84 -17.35 9.94
N CYS A 194 6.09 -16.15 9.40
CA CYS A 194 6.92 -15.14 10.04
C CYS A 194 6.16 -14.27 11.07
N PHE A 195 4.83 -14.39 11.13
CA PHE A 195 3.96 -13.54 11.96
C PHE A 195 3.06 -14.37 12.90
N PRO A 196 2.61 -13.81 14.03
CA PRO A 196 1.60 -14.43 14.89
C PRO A 196 0.29 -14.70 14.13
N PRO A 197 -0.41 -15.83 14.38
CA PRO A 197 -1.67 -16.15 13.70
C PRO A 197 -2.77 -15.09 13.88
N ASP A 198 -2.83 -14.40 15.03
CA ASP A 198 -3.79 -13.33 15.32
C ASP A 198 -3.58 -12.06 14.48
N TYR A 199 -2.44 -11.92 13.80
CA TYR A 199 -2.21 -10.79 12.89
C TYR A 199 -3.05 -10.90 11.61
N GLN A 200 -3.44 -12.12 11.22
CA GLN A 200 -4.10 -12.46 9.94
C GLN A 200 -3.36 -11.83 8.75
N ILE A 201 -2.03 -12.03 8.72
CA ILE A 201 -1.13 -11.17 7.92
C ILE A 201 -1.39 -11.27 6.41
N TYR A 202 -1.83 -12.43 5.90
CA TYR A 202 -2.16 -12.57 4.49
C TYR A 202 -3.38 -11.74 4.11
N ASP A 203 -4.48 -11.91 4.83
CA ASP A 203 -5.71 -11.16 4.63
C ASP A 203 -5.46 -9.65 4.80
N ARG A 204 -4.60 -9.28 5.76
CA ARG A 204 -4.17 -7.90 5.98
C ARG A 204 -3.39 -7.33 4.79
N PHE A 205 -2.49 -8.08 4.16
CA PHE A 205 -1.83 -7.66 2.93
C PHE A 205 -2.83 -7.52 1.77
N VAL A 206 -3.80 -8.43 1.63
CA VAL A 206 -4.87 -8.31 0.61
C VAL A 206 -5.64 -7.00 0.79
N HIS A 207 -6.06 -6.67 2.01
CA HIS A 207 -6.73 -5.40 2.30
C HIS A 207 -5.83 -4.18 2.09
N MET A 208 -4.54 -4.24 2.46
CA MET A 208 -3.59 -3.15 2.20
C MET A 208 -3.45 -2.88 0.69
N TYR A 209 -3.19 -3.91 -0.13
CA TYR A 209 -3.07 -3.76 -1.59
C TYR A 209 -4.37 -3.25 -2.20
N HIS A 210 -5.50 -3.80 -1.77
CA HIS A 210 -6.81 -3.37 -2.23
C HIS A 210 -7.08 -1.89 -1.90
N ASN A 211 -6.90 -1.47 -0.64
CA ASN A 211 -7.10 -0.08 -0.21
C ASN A 211 -6.18 0.90 -0.95
N CYS A 212 -4.91 0.53 -1.16
CA CYS A 212 -3.95 1.35 -1.92
C CYS A 212 -4.36 1.49 -3.39
N VAL A 213 -4.80 0.41 -4.05
CA VAL A 213 -5.34 0.48 -5.42
C VAL A 213 -6.59 1.36 -5.47
N CYS A 214 -7.55 1.15 -4.57
CA CYS A 214 -8.80 1.93 -4.55
C CYS A 214 -8.55 3.42 -4.30
N LYS A 215 -7.54 3.77 -3.49
CA LYS A 215 -7.07 5.15 -3.32
C LYS A 215 -6.45 5.68 -4.63
N ARG A 216 -5.49 4.97 -5.21
CA ARG A 216 -4.75 5.45 -6.39
C ARG A 216 -5.63 5.55 -7.64
N LEU A 217 -6.59 4.64 -7.81
CA LEU A 217 -7.59 4.75 -8.88
C LEU A 217 -8.61 5.86 -8.65
N ARG A 218 -8.93 6.23 -7.39
CA ARG A 218 -9.72 7.42 -7.10
C ARG A 218 -9.01 8.71 -7.45
N GLU A 219 -7.69 8.77 -7.25
CA GLU A 219 -6.86 9.89 -7.68
C GLU A 219 -6.86 10.02 -9.21
N ILE A 220 -6.56 8.94 -9.93
CA ILE A 220 -6.58 8.91 -11.42
C ILE A 220 -7.99 9.22 -11.96
N ALA A 221 -9.06 8.72 -11.33
CA ALA A 221 -10.44 9.01 -11.74
C ALA A 221 -10.91 10.45 -11.45
N ALA A 222 -10.14 11.23 -10.68
CA ALA A 222 -10.37 12.66 -10.46
C ALA A 222 -9.57 13.55 -11.44
N GLU A 223 -8.62 12.98 -12.20
CA GLU A 223 -7.88 13.68 -13.24
C GLU A 223 -8.69 13.81 -14.54
N ARG A 224 -8.30 14.76 -15.40
CA ARG A 224 -8.90 14.90 -16.74
C ARG A 224 -8.31 13.87 -17.70
N LEU A 225 -8.89 12.68 -17.72
CA LEU A 225 -8.51 11.57 -18.58
C LEU A 225 -8.80 11.84 -20.08
N GLU A 226 -7.95 11.30 -20.95
CA GLU A 226 -8.25 11.13 -22.38
C GLU A 226 -9.12 9.88 -22.61
N LYS A 227 -9.80 9.81 -23.76
CA LYS A 227 -10.73 8.70 -24.07
C LYS A 227 -10.05 7.32 -24.03
N SER A 228 -8.80 7.25 -24.48
CA SER A 228 -7.93 6.07 -24.41
C SER A 228 -7.69 5.62 -22.97
N GLU A 229 -7.31 6.55 -22.11
CA GLU A 229 -7.03 6.32 -20.68
C GLU A 229 -8.30 5.93 -19.92
N LEU A 230 -9.43 6.58 -20.23
CA LEU A 230 -10.74 6.29 -19.66
C LEU A 230 -11.20 4.86 -19.96
N VAL A 231 -10.98 4.38 -21.20
CA VAL A 231 -11.23 2.99 -21.58
C VAL A 231 -10.28 2.02 -20.86
N GLN A 232 -8.99 2.36 -20.75
CA GLN A 232 -8.00 1.55 -20.04
C GLN A 232 -8.36 1.39 -18.55
N LEU A 233 -8.77 2.48 -17.89
CA LEU A 233 -9.18 2.50 -16.49
C LEU A 233 -10.43 1.63 -16.26
N LEU A 234 -11.50 1.84 -17.05
CA LEU A 234 -12.75 1.10 -16.92
C LEU A 234 -12.56 -0.40 -17.20
N SER A 235 -11.77 -0.75 -18.22
CA SER A 235 -11.42 -2.13 -18.57
C SER A 235 -10.61 -2.84 -17.47
N TRP A 236 -9.67 -2.13 -16.83
CA TRP A 236 -8.91 -2.68 -15.71
C TRP A 236 -9.74 -2.86 -14.45
N ILE A 237 -10.68 -1.94 -14.16
CA ILE A 237 -11.61 -2.09 -13.02
C ILE A 237 -12.51 -3.31 -13.21
N GLN A 238 -12.99 -3.57 -14.43
CA GLN A 238 -13.77 -4.78 -14.72
C GLN A 238 -12.94 -6.07 -14.57
N THR A 239 -11.66 -6.06 -14.97
CA THR A 239 -10.78 -7.25 -14.89
C THR A 239 -10.10 -7.43 -13.53
N TYR A 240 -10.19 -6.46 -12.62
CA TYR A 240 -9.59 -6.47 -11.28
C TYR A 240 -9.99 -7.69 -10.43
N GLY A 241 -11.25 -8.11 -10.49
CA GLY A 241 -11.75 -9.31 -9.80
C GLY A 241 -11.41 -10.63 -10.49
N GLY A 242 -10.88 -10.61 -11.71
CA GLY A 242 -10.70 -11.78 -12.58
C GLY A 242 -9.44 -12.61 -12.30
N GLU A 243 -9.28 -13.72 -13.04
CA GLU A 243 -8.20 -14.70 -12.86
C GLU A 243 -6.78 -14.14 -13.09
N GLU A 244 -6.66 -13.02 -13.82
CA GLU A 244 -5.40 -12.32 -14.07
C GLU A 244 -4.97 -11.35 -12.95
N LEU A 245 -5.80 -11.16 -11.91
CA LEU A 245 -5.46 -10.38 -10.71
C LEU A 245 -6.01 -11.02 -9.42
N LEU A 246 -7.03 -10.45 -8.74
CA LEU A 246 -7.42 -10.93 -7.41
C LEU A 246 -8.13 -12.29 -7.43
N GLY A 247 -8.84 -12.59 -8.50
CA GLY A 247 -9.44 -13.91 -8.74
C GLY A 247 -8.41 -14.99 -9.10
N ASN A 248 -7.11 -14.69 -9.13
CA ASN A 248 -6.09 -15.66 -9.47
C ASN A 248 -6.06 -16.83 -8.46
N ARG A 249 -6.24 -18.05 -8.96
CA ARG A 249 -6.38 -19.28 -8.16
C ARG A 249 -5.18 -19.58 -7.24
N ARG A 250 -4.01 -18.99 -7.48
CA ARG A 250 -2.83 -19.12 -6.59
C ARG A 250 -2.96 -18.29 -5.31
N LEU A 251 -3.68 -17.18 -5.37
CA LEU A 251 -3.91 -16.29 -4.24
C LEU A 251 -4.96 -16.87 -3.27
N GLN A 252 -6.00 -17.52 -3.80
CA GLN A 252 -7.13 -18.08 -3.04
C GLN A 252 -7.94 -17.01 -2.28
N ILE A 253 -8.03 -15.80 -2.84
CA ILE A 253 -8.84 -14.69 -2.36
C ILE A 253 -10.28 -14.86 -2.88
N ASN A 254 -11.28 -14.65 -2.03
CA ASN A 254 -12.66 -14.46 -2.50
C ASN A 254 -12.82 -13.02 -3.02
N ALA A 255 -12.37 -12.79 -4.26
CA ALA A 255 -12.38 -11.47 -4.87
C ALA A 255 -13.80 -10.87 -5.01
N ALA A 256 -14.83 -11.71 -5.17
CA ALA A 256 -16.21 -11.27 -5.26
C ALA A 256 -16.70 -10.64 -3.94
N ALA A 257 -16.52 -11.32 -2.80
CA ALA A 257 -16.92 -10.80 -1.50
C ALA A 257 -16.15 -9.52 -1.12
N LEU A 258 -14.83 -9.48 -1.37
CA LEU A 258 -14.02 -8.28 -1.13
C LEU A 258 -14.53 -7.06 -1.91
N LEU A 259 -15.02 -7.27 -3.14
CA LEU A 259 -15.55 -6.21 -4.01
C LEU A 259 -17.01 -5.84 -3.72
N GLU A 260 -17.75 -6.70 -3.03
CA GLU A 260 -19.06 -6.39 -2.47
C GLU A 260 -18.94 -5.51 -1.21
N ASP A 261 -18.01 -5.86 -0.31
CA ASP A 261 -17.69 -5.07 0.89
C ASP A 261 -17.03 -3.72 0.53
N VAL A 262 -16.04 -3.73 -0.39
CA VAL A 262 -15.27 -2.55 -0.78
C VAL A 262 -15.11 -2.49 -2.31
N PRO A 263 -16.00 -1.78 -3.03
CA PRO A 263 -15.88 -1.62 -4.47
C PRO A 263 -14.73 -0.66 -4.85
N VAL A 264 -13.99 -1.00 -5.91
CA VAL A 264 -12.76 -0.29 -6.35
C VAL A 264 -12.95 1.23 -6.47
N LEU A 265 -14.07 1.63 -7.06
CA LEU A 265 -14.57 3.00 -7.13
C LEU A 265 -16.04 3.00 -6.67
N SER A 266 -16.52 4.12 -6.13
CA SER A 266 -17.94 4.26 -5.82
C SER A 266 -18.79 4.24 -7.09
N ARG A 267 -20.05 3.82 -6.97
CA ARG A 267 -21.02 3.84 -8.08
C ARG A 267 -21.20 5.24 -8.69
N THR A 268 -21.07 6.31 -7.89
CA THR A 268 -21.14 7.69 -8.38
C THR A 268 -19.92 8.07 -9.21
N THR A 269 -18.71 7.69 -8.79
CA THR A 269 -17.49 7.90 -9.60
C THR A 269 -17.53 7.07 -10.89
N LEU A 270 -17.96 5.81 -10.82
CA LEU A 270 -18.10 4.95 -12.02
C LEU A 270 -19.10 5.53 -13.03
N ASN A 271 -20.28 5.98 -12.57
CA ASN A 271 -21.25 6.65 -13.45
C ASN A 271 -20.63 7.89 -14.11
N SER A 272 -19.94 8.74 -13.33
CA SER A 272 -19.26 9.93 -13.87
C SER A 272 -18.22 9.61 -14.95
N LEU A 273 -17.52 8.47 -14.84
CA LEU A 273 -16.57 7.99 -15.85
C LEU A 273 -17.30 7.49 -17.11
N TYR A 274 -18.40 6.75 -16.96
CA TYR A 274 -19.23 6.32 -18.09
C TYR A 274 -19.90 7.49 -18.82
N ASP A 275 -20.45 8.47 -18.09
CA ASP A 275 -21.04 9.68 -18.67
C ASP A 275 -20.01 10.48 -19.46
N SER A 276 -18.77 10.60 -18.93
CA SER A 276 -17.64 11.20 -19.63
C SER A 276 -17.28 10.45 -20.91
N PHE A 277 -17.28 9.10 -20.89
CA PHE A 277 -17.02 8.28 -22.07
C PHE A 277 -18.11 8.45 -23.15
N VAL A 278 -19.37 8.52 -22.74
CA VAL A 278 -20.52 8.77 -23.64
C VAL A 278 -20.42 10.17 -24.25
N GLU A 279 -20.09 11.20 -23.47
CA GLU A 279 -19.96 12.57 -23.97
C GLU A 279 -18.76 12.72 -24.91
N MET A 280 -17.60 12.12 -24.60
CA MET A 280 -16.47 12.08 -25.54
C MET A 280 -16.86 11.39 -26.85
N THR A 281 -17.51 10.22 -26.78
CA THR A 281 -17.94 9.48 -27.97
C THR A 281 -18.98 10.22 -28.80
N ARG A 282 -19.92 10.94 -28.16
CA ARG A 282 -20.89 11.82 -28.83
C ARG A 282 -20.19 12.94 -29.61
N ASN A 283 -19.17 13.56 -29.02
CA ASN A 283 -18.41 14.62 -29.68
C ASN A 283 -17.53 14.09 -30.83
N ASP A 284 -16.87 12.94 -30.66
CA ASP A 284 -16.13 12.27 -31.74
C ASP A 284 -17.05 11.98 -32.94
N MET A 285 -18.19 11.35 -32.68
CA MET A 285 -19.21 11.04 -33.69
C MET A 285 -19.69 12.30 -34.41
N LYS A 286 -19.96 13.39 -33.68
CA LYS A 286 -20.40 14.66 -34.27
C LYS A 286 -19.35 15.26 -35.21
N ILE A 287 -18.13 15.48 -34.71
CA ILE A 287 -17.02 16.10 -35.47
C ILE A 287 -16.76 15.34 -36.76
N TRP A 288 -16.83 14.01 -36.71
CA TRP A 288 -16.54 13.19 -37.87
C TRP A 288 -17.76 12.99 -38.79
N LEU A 289 -18.99 12.94 -38.29
CA LEU A 289 -20.22 13.07 -39.11
C LEU A 289 -20.21 14.38 -39.92
N GLU A 290 -19.84 15.51 -39.29
CA GLU A 290 -19.68 16.80 -39.96
C GLU A 290 -18.63 16.74 -41.07
N LYS A 291 -17.47 16.11 -40.84
CA LYS A 291 -16.43 15.89 -41.86
C LYS A 291 -16.92 15.04 -43.03
N THR A 292 -17.64 13.95 -42.76
CA THR A 292 -18.09 13.03 -43.81
C THR A 292 -19.27 13.58 -44.59
N LEU A 293 -20.18 14.35 -43.97
CA LEU A 293 -21.19 15.12 -44.70
C LEU A 293 -20.57 16.24 -45.55
N SER A 294 -19.45 16.84 -45.11
CA SER A 294 -18.67 17.76 -45.97
C SER A 294 -18.06 17.01 -47.15
N ALA A 295 -17.40 15.87 -46.91
CA ALA A 295 -16.77 15.08 -47.97
C ALA A 295 -17.79 14.57 -49.01
N GLU A 296 -18.96 14.11 -48.57
CA GLU A 296 -20.08 13.70 -49.43
C GLU A 296 -20.61 14.87 -50.26
N LYS A 297 -20.81 16.05 -49.63
CA LYS A 297 -21.21 17.28 -50.34
C LYS A 297 -20.16 17.69 -51.37
N ASP A 298 -18.88 17.67 -51.00
CA ASP A 298 -17.78 18.05 -51.89
C ASP A 298 -17.63 17.03 -53.04
N ASP A 299 -17.99 15.76 -52.82
CA ASP A 299 -18.09 14.72 -53.85
C ASP A 299 -19.24 14.99 -54.85
N TRP A 300 -20.45 15.25 -54.36
CA TRP A 300 -21.62 15.57 -55.19
C TRP A 300 -21.44 16.85 -56.04
N ASN A 301 -20.52 17.74 -55.66
CA ASN A 301 -20.18 18.94 -56.43
C ASN A 301 -19.05 18.72 -57.45
N LYS A 302 -18.47 17.52 -57.55
CA LYS A 302 -17.49 17.19 -58.61
C LYS A 302 -18.21 17.05 -59.96
N HIS A 303 -17.55 17.50 -61.03
CA HIS A 303 -18.01 17.25 -62.41
C HIS A 303 -17.56 15.86 -62.90
N VAL A 304 -17.93 14.82 -62.14
CA VAL A 304 -17.59 13.41 -62.38
C VAL A 304 -18.89 12.58 -62.24
N ARG A 305 -18.99 11.45 -62.94
CA ARG A 305 -20.12 10.52 -62.81
C ARG A 305 -20.06 9.84 -61.43
N PRO A 306 -21.17 9.80 -60.65
CA PRO A 306 -21.18 9.09 -59.37
C PRO A 306 -20.95 7.58 -59.52
N ASP A 307 -20.55 6.92 -58.43
CA ASP A 307 -20.35 5.47 -58.39
C ASP A 307 -21.67 4.71 -58.70
N GLU A 308 -21.56 3.66 -59.51
CA GLU A 308 -22.66 2.77 -59.90
C GLU A 308 -22.43 1.34 -59.37
N ASP A 309 -23.50 0.68 -58.93
CA ASP A 309 -23.45 -0.71 -58.50
C ASP A 309 -23.42 -1.71 -59.68
N ASN A 310 -23.37 -3.01 -59.38
CA ASN A 310 -23.37 -4.08 -60.38
C ASN A 310 -24.63 -4.14 -61.26
N PHE A 311 -25.65 -3.33 -60.99
CA PHE A 311 -26.90 -3.23 -61.75
C PHE A 311 -27.06 -1.86 -62.44
N GLY A 312 -26.09 -0.94 -62.29
CA GLY A 312 -26.11 0.41 -62.86
C GLY A 312 -26.87 1.45 -62.04
N TYR A 313 -27.15 1.19 -60.76
CA TYR A 313 -27.75 2.18 -59.86
C TYR A 313 -26.68 3.01 -59.15
N PHE A 314 -26.88 4.34 -59.15
CA PHE A 314 -26.03 5.24 -58.36
C PHE A 314 -26.17 4.95 -56.86
N TYR A 315 -25.04 4.88 -56.15
CA TYR A 315 -25.02 4.73 -54.69
C TYR A 315 -24.10 5.75 -54.02
N THR A 316 -24.23 5.87 -52.70
CA THR A 316 -23.34 6.64 -51.83
C THR A 316 -22.66 5.70 -50.84
N SER A 317 -21.39 5.99 -50.51
CA SER A 317 -20.65 5.26 -49.49
C SER A 317 -21.07 5.64 -48.05
N LEU A 318 -21.77 6.76 -47.87
CA LEU A 318 -22.16 7.34 -46.58
C LEU A 318 -22.80 6.34 -45.60
N PRO A 319 -23.79 5.49 -45.96
CA PRO A 319 -24.38 4.55 -45.01
C PRO A 319 -23.38 3.49 -44.52
N ASN A 320 -22.58 2.93 -45.44
CA ASN A 320 -21.57 1.91 -45.11
C ASN A 320 -20.49 2.49 -44.19
N ILE A 321 -20.08 3.73 -44.45
CA ILE A 321 -19.17 4.49 -43.61
C ILE A 321 -19.77 4.65 -42.20
N LEU A 322 -20.98 5.21 -42.09
CA LEU A 322 -21.66 5.47 -40.81
C LEU A 322 -21.84 4.21 -39.95
N PHE A 323 -22.31 3.10 -40.54
CA PHE A 323 -22.47 1.84 -39.82
C PHE A 323 -21.11 1.23 -39.41
N GLY A 324 -20.06 1.40 -40.22
CA GLY A 324 -18.70 1.03 -39.87
C GLY A 324 -18.23 1.70 -38.58
N MET A 325 -18.37 3.02 -38.46
CA MET A 325 -17.99 3.73 -37.24
C MET A 325 -18.89 3.46 -36.05
N LEU A 326 -20.20 3.27 -36.22
CA LEU A 326 -21.07 2.90 -35.10
C LEU A 326 -20.60 1.58 -34.46
N ARG A 327 -20.20 0.60 -35.28
CA ARG A 327 -19.51 -0.60 -34.81
C ARG A 327 -18.17 -0.27 -34.15
N ASP A 328 -17.30 0.48 -34.82
CA ASP A 328 -15.92 0.69 -34.38
C ASP A 328 -15.80 1.64 -33.16
N THR A 329 -16.86 2.38 -32.80
CA THR A 329 -16.92 3.28 -31.63
C THR A 329 -17.81 2.80 -30.49
N VAL A 330 -18.86 2.00 -30.76
CA VAL A 330 -19.79 1.50 -29.74
C VAL A 330 -19.59 0.00 -29.44
N ILE A 331 -19.14 -0.78 -30.43
CA ILE A 331 -18.99 -2.24 -30.32
C ILE A 331 -17.52 -2.64 -30.09
N ALA A 332 -16.53 -1.88 -30.57
CA ALA A 332 -15.12 -2.16 -30.24
C ALA A 332 -14.79 -2.04 -28.73
N PRO A 333 -15.36 -1.11 -27.94
CA PRO A 333 -14.99 -0.94 -26.53
C PRO A 333 -15.63 -1.90 -25.52
N GLN A 334 -16.29 -3.01 -25.94
CA GLN A 334 -17.27 -3.75 -25.12
C GLN A 334 -16.92 -3.91 -23.63
N PHE A 335 -17.39 -2.96 -22.82
CA PHE A 335 -17.49 -3.10 -21.38
C PHE A 335 -18.50 -4.21 -21.12
N GLY A 336 -18.01 -5.33 -20.58
CA GLY A 336 -18.71 -6.61 -20.63
C GLY A 336 -20.14 -6.52 -20.13
N ARG A 337 -21.11 -6.83 -21.00
CA ARG A 337 -22.45 -7.22 -20.59
C ARG A 337 -22.47 -8.73 -20.43
N GLU A 338 -22.35 -9.17 -19.19
CA GLU A 338 -23.06 -10.36 -18.70
C GLU A 338 -24.46 -9.91 -18.22
#